data_AF-A0A1Y4U0S8-F1
#
_entry.id   AF-A0A1Y4U0S8-F1
#
_cell.length_a   1.000
_cell.length_b   1.000
_cell.length_c   1.000
_cell.angle_alpha   90.00
_cell.angle_beta   90.00
_cell.angle_gamma   90.00
#
_symmetry.space_group_name_H-M   'P 1'
#
loop_
_entity.id
_entity.type
_entity.pdbx_description
1 polymer ?
#
loop_
_entity_poly.entity_id
_entity_poly.type
_entity_poly.pdbx_seq_one_letter_code
_entity_poly.pdbx_strand_id
1 'polypeptide(L)'
;MNGFILLLPFFFIRFVVLAVLDRTSLQRAAMFAPLKGNEKTAYYIYLLTNAGVILYPFFLTVKPKLSPLFLVGLICYLLGLLLCLFTVKAFSSPDKSGLNTDGIYRFSRNPMYVSYFVCFLGIALLTSSTLTPPYIPSGNTSLLPLQTPLQRAAHPGSSIS
;
A
#
# COMPACT_ATOMS: atom_id res chain seq x y z
N MET A 1 -0.71 13.19 -5.13
CA MET A 1 -1.16 12.41 -6.30
C MET A 1 -2.14 11.34 -5.84
N ASN A 2 -3.20 11.03 -6.59
CA ASN A 2 -4.12 9.95 -6.20
C ASN A 2 -3.40 8.59 -6.25
N GLY A 3 -3.56 7.76 -5.21
CA GLY A 3 -2.95 6.43 -5.11
C GLY A 3 -3.35 5.48 -6.23
N PHE A 4 -4.53 5.69 -6.82
CA PHE A 4 -5.03 4.91 -7.96
C PHE A 4 -4.06 4.91 -9.15
N ILE A 5 -3.31 5.99 -9.36
CA ILE A 5 -2.35 6.08 -10.48
C ILE A 5 -1.28 4.99 -10.39
N LEU A 6 -0.95 4.50 -9.19
CA LEU A 6 0.01 3.41 -9.00
C LEU A 6 -0.51 2.06 -9.49
N LEU A 7 -1.83 1.90 -9.68
CA LEU A 7 -2.41 0.67 -10.24
C LEU A 7 -2.30 0.60 -11.76
N LEU A 8 -2.18 1.73 -12.45
CA LEU A 8 -2.09 1.79 -13.91
C LEU A 8 -0.94 0.96 -14.49
N PRO A 9 0.33 1.12 -14.05
CA PRO A 9 1.43 0.30 -14.59
C PRO A 9 1.28 -1.17 -14.19
N PHE A 10 0.72 -1.47 -13.02
CA PHE A 10 0.44 -2.84 -12.60
C PHE A 10 -0.55 -3.53 -13.56
N PHE A 11 -1.69 -2.89 -13.85
CA PHE A 11 -2.69 -3.43 -14.77
C PHE A 11 -2.20 -3.47 -16.21
N PHE A 12 -1.39 -2.49 -16.62
CA PHE A 12 -0.75 -2.50 -17.92
C PHE A 12 0.13 -3.73 -18.10
N ILE A 13 1.00 -4.06 -17.14
CA ILE A 13 1.82 -5.27 -17.20
C ILE A 13 0.94 -6.53 -17.15
N ARG A 14 -0.01 -6.57 -16.22
CA ARG A 14 -0.86 -7.73 -15.96
C ARG A 14 -1.71 -8.16 -17.16
N PHE A 15 -2.25 -7.19 -17.89
CA PHE A 15 -3.22 -7.42 -18.96
C PHE A 15 -2.67 -7.06 -20.34
N VAL A 16 -2.14 -5.85 -20.52
CA VAL A 16 -1.72 -5.36 -21.85
C VAL A 16 -0.46 -6.08 -22.31
N VAL A 17 0.61 -6.08 -21.49
CA VAL A 17 1.87 -6.76 -21.84
C VAL A 17 1.62 -8.26 -22.04
N LEU A 18 0.84 -8.89 -21.17
CA LEU A 18 0.48 -10.30 -21.31
C LEU A 18 -0.31 -10.57 -22.62
N ALA A 19 -1.28 -9.72 -22.96
CA ALA A 19 -2.06 -9.85 -24.18
C ALA A 19 -1.21 -9.70 -25.45
N VAL A 20 -0.21 -8.82 -25.41
CA VAL A 20 0.73 -8.59 -26.52
C VAL A 20 1.69 -9.76 -26.69
N LEU A 21 2.17 -10.35 -25.59
CA LEU A 21 3.08 -11.49 -25.62
C LEU A 21 2.39 -12.77 -26.12
N ASP A 22 1.22 -13.09 -25.55
CA ASP A 22 0.44 -14.26 -25.96
C ASP A 22 -1.02 -14.14 -25.49
N ARG A 23 -1.94 -14.02 -26.46
CA ARG A 23 -3.38 -13.95 -26.16
C ARG A 23 -3.92 -15.22 -25.53
N THR A 24 -3.32 -16.39 -25.82
CA THR A 24 -3.77 -17.65 -25.20
C THR A 24 -3.38 -17.71 -23.72
N SER A 25 -2.22 -17.18 -23.35
CA SER A 25 -1.84 -16.96 -21.96
C SER A 25 -2.78 -16.02 -21.21
N LEU A 26 -3.25 -14.94 -21.85
CA LEU A 26 -4.25 -14.09 -21.23
C LEU A 26 -5.54 -14.87 -20.91
N GLN A 27 -6.01 -15.69 -21.84
CA GLN A 27 -7.18 -16.55 -21.63
C GLN A 27 -6.95 -17.56 -20.50
N ARG A 28 -5.77 -18.19 -20.45
CA ARG A 28 -5.37 -19.08 -19.34
C ARG A 28 -5.37 -18.35 -18.00
N ALA A 29 -4.85 -17.12 -17.97
CA ALA A 29 -4.82 -16.30 -16.75
C ALA A 29 -6.20 -15.80 -16.31
N ALA A 30 -7.19 -15.83 -17.20
CA ALA A 30 -8.58 -15.48 -16.94
C ALA A 30 -9.48 -16.70 -16.64
N MET A 31 -8.95 -17.92 -16.78
CA MET A 31 -9.69 -19.13 -16.45
C MET A 31 -9.81 -19.28 -14.93
N PHE A 32 -11.04 -19.18 -14.45
CA PHE A 32 -11.39 -19.51 -13.08
C PHE A 32 -11.71 -21.00 -12.97
N ALA A 33 -11.36 -21.60 -11.83
CA ALA A 33 -11.77 -22.97 -11.53
C ALA A 33 -13.30 -23.07 -11.55
N PRO A 34 -13.88 -24.13 -12.14
CA PRO A 34 -15.32 -24.32 -12.18
C PRO A 34 -15.87 -24.44 -10.75
N LEU A 35 -16.73 -23.50 -10.36
CA LEU A 35 -17.32 -23.43 -9.02
C LEU A 35 -18.24 -24.64 -8.79
N LYS A 36 -17.88 -25.53 -7.87
CA LYS A 36 -18.70 -26.68 -7.46
C LYS A 36 -19.31 -26.44 -6.08
N GLY A 37 -20.64 -26.57 -5.97
CA GLY A 37 -21.36 -26.53 -4.69
C GLY A 37 -21.16 -25.23 -3.89
N ASN A 38 -20.68 -25.36 -2.65
CA ASN A 38 -20.55 -24.27 -1.67
C ASN A 38 -19.37 -23.30 -1.95
N GLU A 39 -18.61 -23.50 -3.01
CA GLU A 39 -17.50 -22.63 -3.42
C GLU A 39 -17.96 -21.22 -3.85
N LYS A 40 -19.26 -21.02 -4.10
CA LYS A 40 -19.84 -19.71 -4.44
C LYS A 40 -19.58 -18.65 -3.38
N THR A 41 -19.68 -18.99 -2.10
CA THR A 41 -19.42 -18.02 -1.01
C THR A 41 -17.97 -17.56 -1.02
N ALA A 42 -17.02 -18.50 -1.18
CA ALA A 42 -15.60 -18.17 -1.30
C ALA A 42 -15.32 -17.30 -2.53
N TYR A 43 -16.00 -17.58 -3.65
CA TYR A 43 -15.92 -16.76 -4.86
C TYR A 43 -16.41 -15.32 -4.64
N TYR A 44 -17.54 -15.12 -3.96
CA TYR A 44 -18.03 -13.77 -3.66
C TYR A 44 -17.10 -13.01 -2.71
N ILE A 45 -16.56 -13.68 -1.68
CA ILE A 45 -15.55 -13.09 -0.79
C ILE A 45 -14.32 -12.68 -1.59
N TYR A 46 -13.84 -13.55 -2.49
CA TYR A 46 -12.72 -13.24 -3.38
C TYR A 46 -13.02 -12.03 -4.27
N LEU A 47 -14.20 -11.97 -4.90
CA LEU A 47 -14.57 -10.87 -5.79
C LEU A 47 -14.65 -9.54 -5.01
N LEU A 48 -15.30 -9.55 -3.85
CA LEU A 48 -15.44 -8.36 -3.01
C LEU A 48 -14.09 -7.89 -2.47
N THR A 49 -13.22 -8.81 -2.07
CA THR A 49 -11.88 -8.48 -1.58
C THR A 49 -11.02 -7.87 -2.70
N ASN A 50 -11.03 -8.46 -3.91
CA ASN A 50 -10.32 -7.89 -5.05
C ASN A 50 -10.86 -6.50 -5.43
N ALA A 51 -12.19 -6.34 -5.44
CA ALA A 51 -12.79 -5.03 -5.67
C ALA A 51 -12.32 -4.01 -4.61
N GLY A 52 -12.29 -4.40 -3.33
CA GLY A 52 -11.75 -3.58 -2.24
C GLY A 52 -10.30 -3.17 -2.48
N VAL A 53 -9.41 -4.10 -2.82
CA VAL A 53 -7.98 -3.82 -3.08
C VAL A 53 -7.79 -2.87 -4.26
N ILE A 54 -8.62 -2.98 -5.31
CA ILE A 54 -8.54 -2.12 -6.50
C ILE A 54 -9.14 -0.73 -6.24
N LEU A 55 -10.25 -0.67 -5.50
CA LEU A 55 -10.99 0.57 -5.30
C LEU A 55 -10.44 1.40 -4.13
N TYR A 56 -9.87 0.77 -3.11
CA TYR A 56 -9.37 1.47 -1.93
C TYR A 56 -8.30 2.54 -2.24
N PRO A 57 -7.33 2.31 -3.15
CA PRO A 57 -6.34 3.32 -3.53
C PRO A 57 -6.92 4.61 -4.14
N PHE A 58 -8.18 4.64 -4.61
CA PHE A 58 -8.83 5.89 -5.05
C PHE A 58 -9.00 6.90 -3.93
N PHE A 59 -9.20 6.43 -2.70
CA PHE A 59 -9.37 7.27 -1.52
C PHE A 59 -8.04 7.64 -0.88
N LEU A 60 -6.94 7.04 -1.34
CA LEU A 60 -5.61 7.27 -0.81
C LEU A 60 -4.87 8.34 -1.62
N THR A 61 -4.06 9.12 -0.92
CA THR A 61 -3.22 10.15 -1.54
C THR A 61 -1.75 9.85 -1.28
N VAL A 62 -0.98 9.76 -2.36
CA VAL A 62 0.47 9.71 -2.31
C VAL A 62 0.99 11.13 -2.09
N LYS A 63 1.68 11.34 -0.97
CA LYS A 63 2.39 12.56 -0.63
C LYS A 63 3.90 12.27 -0.67
N PRO A 64 4.61 12.64 -1.74
CA PRO A 64 6.05 12.40 -1.84
C PRO A 64 6.77 13.08 -0.67
N LYS A 65 7.48 12.29 0.13
CA LYS A 65 8.32 12.76 1.22
C LYS A 65 9.59 11.91 1.23
N LEU A 66 10.75 12.50 1.51
CA LEU A 66 11.99 11.76 1.76
C LEU A 66 11.98 11.12 3.15
N SER A 67 11.03 10.21 3.40
CA SER A 67 11.02 9.37 4.60
C SER A 67 11.57 7.99 4.28
N PRO A 68 12.21 7.29 5.24
CA PRO A 68 12.64 5.91 5.04
C PRO A 68 11.49 5.00 4.60
N LEU A 69 10.29 5.19 5.16
CA LEU A 69 9.10 4.42 4.82
C LEU A 69 8.68 4.63 3.35
N PHE A 70 8.73 5.88 2.87
CA PHE A 70 8.43 6.20 1.48
C PHE A 70 9.44 5.56 0.52
N LEU A 71 10.73 5.59 0.87
CA LEU A 71 11.79 4.97 0.06
C LEU A 71 11.64 3.44 0.00
N VAL A 72 11.36 2.79 1.14
CA VAL A 72 11.08 1.35 1.19
C VAL A 72 9.84 1.03 0.35
N GLY A 73 8.77 1.82 0.48
CA GLY A 73 7.56 1.66 -0.34
C GLY A 73 7.84 1.78 -1.83
N LEU A 74 8.67 2.75 -2.24
CA LEU A 74 9.07 2.95 -3.64
C LEU A 74 9.88 1.76 -4.16
N ILE A 75 10.85 1.28 -3.39
CA ILE A 75 11.67 0.12 -3.75
C ILE A 75 10.79 -1.12 -3.89
N CYS A 76 9.91 -1.40 -2.92
CA CYS A 76 8.97 -2.50 -2.97
C CYS A 76 8.06 -2.41 -4.20
N TYR A 77 7.53 -1.23 -4.49
CA TYR A 77 6.66 -1.02 -5.63
C TYR A 77 7.36 -1.28 -6.97
N LEU A 78 8.54 -0.71 -7.18
CA LEU A 78 9.33 -0.91 -8.40
C LEU A 78 9.77 -2.37 -8.55
N LEU A 79 10.22 -3.00 -7.46
CA LEU A 79 10.58 -4.41 -7.45
C LEU A 79 9.37 -5.30 -7.79
N GLY A 80 8.20 -5.00 -7.23
CA GLY A 80 6.96 -5.69 -7.53
C GLY A 80 6.56 -5.60 -9.00
N LEU A 81 6.71 -4.42 -9.62
CA LEU A 81 6.46 -4.23 -11.05
C LEU A 81 7.45 -5.01 -11.93
N LEU A 82 8.75 -4.98 -11.60
CA LEU A 82 9.77 -5.73 -12.32
C LEU A 82 9.53 -7.24 -12.22
N LEU A 83 9.25 -7.75 -11.01
CA LEU A 83 8.87 -9.15 -10.79
C LEU A 83 7.60 -9.50 -11.58
N CYS A 84 6.61 -8.61 -11.61
CA CYS A 84 5.39 -8.82 -12.39
C CYS A 84 5.70 -8.93 -13.89
N LEU A 85 6.60 -8.10 -14.42
CA LEU A 85 7.01 -8.15 -15.82
C LEU A 85 7.73 -9.46 -16.15
N PHE A 86 8.68 -9.88 -15.33
CA PHE A 86 9.41 -11.14 -15.54
C PHE A 86 8.51 -12.37 -15.42
N THR A 87 7.60 -12.37 -14.45
CA THR A 87 6.65 -13.47 -14.26
C THR A 87 5.63 -13.53 -15.39
N VAL A 88 5.13 -12.40 -15.90
CA VAL A 88 4.27 -12.35 -17.09
C VAL A 88 5.00 -12.85 -18.33
N LYS A 89 6.25 -12.42 -18.56
CA LYS A 89 7.07 -12.90 -19.67
C LYS A 89 7.32 -14.40 -19.60
N ALA A 90 7.66 -14.90 -18.41
CA ALA A 90 7.84 -16.33 -18.21
C ALA A 90 6.50 -17.07 -18.40
N PHE A 91 5.38 -16.51 -17.91
CA PHE A 91 4.04 -17.08 -18.08
C PHE A 91 3.65 -17.28 -19.56
N SER A 92 4.03 -16.33 -20.41
CA SER A 92 3.71 -16.36 -21.85
C SER A 92 4.51 -17.38 -22.67
N SER A 93 5.50 -18.05 -22.08
CA SER A 93 6.36 -19.00 -22.78
C SER A 93 6.32 -20.37 -22.08
N PRO A 94 5.19 -21.10 -22.17
CA PRO A 94 5.08 -22.44 -21.61
C PRO A 94 5.92 -23.46 -22.37
N ASP A 95 6.36 -24.50 -21.66
CA ASP A 95 7.03 -25.64 -22.26
C ASP A 95 6.03 -26.49 -23.09
N LYS A 96 6.53 -27.49 -23.81
CA LYS A 96 5.76 -28.39 -24.68
C LYS A 96 4.57 -29.08 -23.99
N SER A 97 4.63 -29.21 -22.66
CA SER A 97 3.55 -29.75 -21.82
C SER A 97 2.49 -28.72 -21.41
N GLY A 98 2.68 -27.44 -21.76
CA GLY A 98 1.82 -26.32 -21.35
C GLY A 98 2.12 -25.78 -19.95
N LEU A 99 3.15 -26.30 -19.27
CA LEU A 99 3.57 -25.88 -17.93
C LEU A 99 4.83 -25.02 -17.96
N ASN A 100 4.99 -24.19 -16.93
CA ASN A 100 6.16 -23.36 -16.75
C ASN A 100 6.90 -23.88 -15.53
N THR A 101 8.05 -24.50 -15.75
CA THR A 101 8.87 -25.09 -14.68
C THR A 101 10.24 -24.42 -14.54
N ASP A 102 10.61 -23.58 -15.51
CA ASP A 102 11.93 -22.97 -15.60
C ASP A 102 11.97 -21.54 -15.04
N GLY A 103 13.20 -21.06 -14.84
CA GLY A 103 13.46 -19.70 -14.36
C GLY A 103 12.78 -19.41 -13.02
N ILE A 104 11.96 -18.36 -12.98
CA ILE A 104 11.23 -17.94 -11.77
C ILE A 104 10.19 -18.99 -11.34
N TYR A 105 9.62 -19.75 -12.26
CA TYR A 105 8.61 -20.77 -11.94
C TYR A 105 9.20 -22.01 -11.26
N ARG A 106 10.52 -22.17 -11.23
CA ARG A 106 11.20 -23.19 -10.43
C ARG A 106 11.03 -22.98 -8.92
N PHE A 107 10.91 -21.72 -8.48
CA PHE A 107 10.81 -21.37 -7.06
C PHE A 107 9.37 -21.39 -6.54
N SER A 108 8.39 -21.10 -7.41
CA SER A 108 6.97 -21.09 -7.05
C SER A 108 6.12 -21.45 -8.26
N ARG A 109 5.04 -22.19 -8.03
CA ARG A 109 4.04 -22.50 -9.07
C ARG A 109 3.24 -21.27 -9.50
N ASN A 110 3.17 -20.24 -8.65
CA ASN A 110 2.43 -19.02 -8.94
C ASN A 110 3.22 -17.75 -8.53
N PRO A 111 4.36 -17.49 -9.18
CA PRO A 111 5.22 -16.36 -8.82
C PRO A 111 4.59 -15.00 -9.17
N MET A 112 3.57 -14.99 -10.03
CA MET A 112 2.79 -13.81 -10.36
C MET A 112 2.10 -13.22 -9.12
N TYR A 113 1.52 -14.05 -8.24
CA TYR A 113 0.88 -13.57 -7.01
C TYR A 113 1.89 -13.01 -6.00
N VAL A 114 3.11 -13.55 -5.96
CA VAL A 114 4.20 -12.99 -5.14
C VAL A 114 4.53 -11.58 -5.62
N SER A 115 4.59 -11.39 -6.93
CA SER A 115 4.82 -10.07 -7.54
C SER A 115 3.71 -9.08 -7.16
N TYR A 116 2.46 -9.52 -7.15
CA TYR A 116 1.32 -8.68 -6.77
C TYR A 116 1.41 -8.28 -5.31
N PHE A 117 1.70 -9.22 -4.43
CA PHE A 117 1.85 -8.96 -3.00
C PHE A 117 2.91 -7.88 -2.75
N VAL A 118 4.09 -8.02 -3.34
CA VAL A 118 5.18 -7.03 -3.23
C VAL A 118 4.77 -5.67 -3.80
N CYS A 119 4.06 -5.66 -4.94
CA CYS A 119 3.58 -4.44 -5.57
C CYS A 119 2.53 -3.72 -4.70
N PHE A 120 1.50 -4.42 -4.22
CA PHE A 120 0.45 -3.85 -3.37
C PHE A 120 0.98 -3.42 -2.00
N LEU A 121 1.96 -4.14 -1.46
CA LEU A 121 2.69 -3.70 -0.26
C LEU A 121 3.41 -2.36 -0.52
N GLY A 122 4.09 -2.22 -1.65
CA GLY A 122 4.69 -0.96 -2.06
C GLY A 122 3.68 0.18 -2.17
N ILE A 123 2.51 -0.09 -2.78
CA ILE A 123 1.41 0.88 -2.86
C ILE A 123 0.93 1.28 -1.46
N ALA A 124 0.70 0.32 -0.56
CA ALA A 124 0.26 0.57 0.81
C ALA A 124 1.28 1.44 1.58
N LEU A 125 2.57 1.18 1.43
CA LEU A 125 3.64 1.97 2.06
C LEU A 125 3.72 3.38 1.47
N LEU A 126 3.60 3.54 0.15
CA LEU A 126 3.60 4.84 -0.53
C LEU A 126 2.37 5.70 -0.23
N THR A 127 1.23 5.04 0.03
CA THR A 127 -0.05 5.68 0.32
C THR A 127 -0.30 5.89 1.80
N SER A 128 0.56 5.35 2.67
CA SER A 128 0.51 5.59 4.11
C SER A 128 0.74 7.07 4.40
N SER A 129 -0.37 7.82 4.48
CA SER A 129 -0.42 8.99 5.32
C SER A 129 -0.01 8.49 6.70
N THR A 130 0.98 9.13 7.33
CA THR A 130 1.08 9.04 8.78
C THR A 130 -0.34 9.19 9.30
N LEU A 131 -0.81 8.18 10.03
CA LEU A 131 -1.97 8.29 10.89
C LEU A 131 -1.54 9.30 11.94
N THR A 132 -1.46 10.57 11.55
CA THR A 132 -1.14 11.68 12.43
C THR A 132 -2.31 11.62 13.40
N PRO A 133 -2.10 11.26 14.68
CA PRO A 133 -3.13 11.45 15.67
C PRO A 133 -3.60 12.91 15.52
N PRO A 134 -4.89 13.21 15.71
CA PRO A 134 -5.33 14.59 15.74
C PRO A 134 -4.35 15.34 16.64
N TYR A 135 -3.69 16.35 16.08
CA TYR A 135 -2.75 17.21 16.77
C TYR A 135 -3.35 17.52 18.14
N ILE A 136 -2.85 16.87 19.19
CA ILE A 136 -3.15 17.28 20.56
C ILE A 136 -2.40 18.60 20.64
N PRO A 137 -3.09 19.75 20.73
CA PRO A 137 -2.40 20.97 21.04
C PRO A 137 -1.76 20.70 22.40
N SER A 138 -0.43 20.63 22.46
CA SER A 138 0.26 20.83 23.72
C SER A 138 -0.08 22.27 24.09
N GLY A 139 -1.22 22.45 24.76
CA GLY A 139 -1.58 23.70 25.39
C GLY A 139 -0.36 24.11 26.21
N ASN A 140 0.16 25.28 25.91
CA ASN A 140 1.25 25.90 26.65
C ASN A 140 0.98 25.77 28.16
N THR A 141 1.61 24.81 28.82
CA THR A 141 1.63 24.70 30.29
C THR A 141 2.66 25.67 30.88
N SER A 142 2.77 26.84 30.27
CA SER A 142 3.67 27.91 30.67
C SER A 142 2.95 29.21 30.31
N LEU A 143 2.19 29.72 31.27
CA LEU A 143 1.79 31.12 31.50
C LEU A 143 0.48 31.16 32.32
N LEU A 144 0.51 30.54 33.50
CA LEU A 144 -0.31 30.97 34.63
C LEU A 144 0.66 31.72 35.55
N PRO A 145 0.80 33.06 35.46
CA PRO A 145 1.38 33.79 36.57
C PRO A 145 0.33 33.77 37.68
N LEU A 146 0.43 32.78 38.58
CA LEU A 146 -0.08 32.93 39.93
C LEU A 146 0.78 33.99 40.65
N GLN A 147 0.63 35.25 40.23
CA GLN A 147 0.97 36.40 41.07
C GLN A 147 -0.30 36.79 41.81
N THR A 148 -0.64 35.98 42.83
CA THR A 148 -1.55 36.41 43.88
C THR A 148 -0.81 37.44 44.74
N PRO A 149 -1.37 38.64 44.97
CA PRO A 149 -0.74 39.69 45.75
C PRO A 149 -0.86 39.39 47.24
N LEU A 150 -0.03 38.49 47.76
CA LEU A 150 0.18 38.29 49.20
C LEU A 150 1.64 38.55 49.61
N GLN A 151 2.20 39.66 49.12
CA GLN A 151 3.39 40.29 49.71
C GLN A 151 3.13 41.73 50.21
N ARG A 152 1.88 42.18 50.29
CA ARG A 152 1.49 43.47 50.90
C ARG A 152 0.92 43.32 52.31
N ALA A 153 1.50 42.43 53.12
CA ALA A 153 1.12 42.29 54.53
C ALA A 153 2.30 41.84 55.42
N ALA A 154 3.52 42.29 55.11
CA ALA A 154 4.65 42.17 56.04
C ALA A 154 5.72 43.18 55.63
N HIS A 155 5.63 44.41 56.13
CA HIS A 155 6.71 45.07 56.86
C HIS A 155 6.27 46.47 57.34
N PRO A 156 6.61 46.84 58.59
CA PRO A 156 6.05 47.99 59.29
C PRO A 156 6.81 49.27 58.96
N GLY A 157 6.09 50.32 58.56
CA GLY A 157 6.63 51.66 58.35
C GLY A 157 6.65 52.45 59.66
N SER A 158 7.84 52.65 60.18
CA SER A 158 8.22 53.57 61.26
C SER A 158 7.98 55.04 60.92
N SER A 159 7.61 55.80 61.95
CA SER A 159 7.92 57.22 62.20
C SER A 159 7.65 58.26 61.10
N ILE A 160 6.62 59.08 61.32
CA ILE A 160 6.64 60.49 60.92
C ILE A 160 6.27 61.31 62.17
N SER A 161 7.13 62.29 62.42
CA SER A 161 7.09 63.39 63.39
C SER A 161 5.75 64.12 63.48
#